data_AF-A0A4V2RX22-F1
#
_entry.id   AF-A0A4V2RX22-F1
#
_cell.length_a   1.000
_cell.length_b   1.000
_cell.length_c   1.000
_cell.angle_alpha   90.00
_cell.angle_beta   90.00
_cell.angle_gamma   90.00
#
_symmetry.space_group_name_H-M   'P 1'
#
loop_
_entity.id
_entity.type
_entity.pdbx_description
1 polymer ?
#
loop_
_entity_poly.entity_id
_entity_poly.type
_entity_poly.pdbx_seq_one_letter_code
_entity_poly.pdbx_strand_id
1 'polypeptide(L)' 'MAVLISNGDEGVKYMETGSPDTTYVDITKHIEGSITTNKDGWGEFRCQGGSVSVWVPE' A
#
# COMPACT_ATOMS: atom_id res chain seq x y z
N MET A 1 -7.65 4.73 -0.35
CA MET A 1 -6.64 4.64 -1.45
C MET A 1 -5.30 5.08 -0.88
N ALA A 2 -4.21 4.36 -1.19
CA ALA A 2 -2.85 4.74 -0.80
C ALA A 2 -1.93 4.65 -2.02
N VAL A 3 -1.03 5.62 -2.19
CA VAL A 3 -0.11 5.67 -3.32
C VAL A 3 1.31 5.83 -2.81
N LEU A 4 2.21 4.99 -3.30
CA LEU A 4 3.63 5.02 -2.98
C LEU A 4 4.41 5.13 -4.28
N ILE A 5 5.43 5.97 -4.27
CA ILE A 5 6.36 6.15 -5.37
C ILE A 5 7.76 6.09 -4.79
N SER A 6 8.63 5.27 -5.36
CA SER A 6 10.06 5.26 -5.04
C SER A 6 10.86 5.60 -6.29
N ASN A 7 11.74 6.59 -6.18
CA ASN A 7 12.78 6.88 -7.17
C ASN A 7 14.14 6.26 -6.81
N GLY A 8 14.19 5.45 -5.75
CA GLY A 8 15.36 4.70 -5.30
C GLY A 8 15.04 3.21 -5.22
N ASP A 9 15.50 2.57 -4.15
CA ASP A 9 15.26 1.15 -3.90
C ASP A 9 13.81 0.87 -3.45
N GLU A 10 13.48 -0.42 -3.32
CA GLU A 10 12.20 -0.84 -2.75
C GLU A 10 12.02 -0.30 -1.34
N GLY A 11 10.75 -0.07 -0.97
CA GLY A 11 10.43 0.58 0.28
C GLY A 11 9.08 0.18 0.84
N VAL A 12 8.97 0.39 2.14
CA VAL A 12 7.77 0.13 2.94
C VAL A 12 7.42 1.39 3.71
N LYS A 13 6.13 1.73 3.76
CA LYS A 13 5.65 2.87 4.54
C LYS A 13 4.39 2.49 5.30
N TYR A 14 4.43 2.67 6.61
CA TYR A 14 3.25 2.61 7.46
C TYR A 14 2.46 3.91 7.31
N MET A 15 1.21 3.82 6.86
CA MET A 15 0.39 4.98 6.50
C MET A 15 -1.05 4.86 6.97
N GLU A 16 -1.62 5.99 7.35
CA GLU A 16 -3.03 6.14 7.64
C GLU A 16 -3.84 6.25 6.35
N THR A 17 -4.94 5.50 6.28
CA THR A 17 -5.93 5.59 5.19
C THR A 17 -7.31 6.03 5.70
N GLY A 18 -7.49 6.14 7.02
CA GLY A 18 -8.80 6.40 7.64
C GLY A 18 -9.82 5.28 7.41
N SER A 19 -9.39 4.10 6.93
CA SER A 19 -10.25 2.95 6.65
C SER A 19 -9.85 1.78 7.55
N PRO A 20 -10.51 1.58 8.71
CA PRO A 20 -10.23 0.47 9.61
C PRO A 20 -10.52 -0.90 8.99
N ASP A 21 -9.73 -1.91 9.36
CA ASP A 21 -9.96 -3.33 9.02
C ASP A 21 -10.30 -3.56 7.53
N THR A 22 -9.66 -2.79 6.65
CA THR A 22 -9.94 -2.73 5.22
C THR A 22 -8.80 -3.39 4.45
N THR A 23 -9.13 -4.32 3.56
CA THR A 23 -8.17 -4.98 2.69
C THR A 23 -7.92 -4.15 1.43
N TYR A 24 -6.66 -4.02 1.05
CA TYR A 24 -6.19 -3.29 -0.11
C TYR A 24 -5.38 -4.19 -1.05
N VAL A 25 -5.50 -3.93 -2.35
CA VAL A 25 -4.73 -4.60 -3.41
C VAL A 25 -3.98 -3.57 -4.28
N ASP A 26 -2.79 -3.92 -4.76
CA ASP A 26 -2.02 -3.07 -5.67
C ASP A 26 -2.49 -3.24 -7.11
N ILE A 27 -3.14 -2.22 -7.66
CA ILE A 27 -3.70 -2.28 -9.04
C ILE A 27 -2.63 -2.16 -10.12
N THR A 28 -1.41 -1.73 -9.78
CA THR A 28 -0.28 -1.73 -10.73
C THR A 28 0.30 -3.12 -10.92
N LYS A 29 -0.08 -4.08 -10.05
CA LYS A 29 0.38 -5.47 -10.05
C LYS A 29 1.90 -5.63 -9.86
N HIS A 30 2.57 -4.62 -9.32
CA HIS A 30 3.99 -4.72 -8.97
C HIS A 30 4.21 -5.55 -7.71
N ILE A 31 3.22 -5.57 -6.81
CA ILE A 31 3.26 -6.35 -5.58
C ILE A 31 2.06 -7.29 -5.57
N GLU A 32 2.35 -8.59 -5.48
CA GLU A 32 1.31 -9.61 -5.34
C GLU A 32 0.81 -9.69 -3.89
N GLY A 33 -0.47 -9.97 -3.75
CA GLY A 33 -1.14 -10.11 -2.46
C GLY A 33 -1.91 -8.86 -2.03
N SER A 34 -2.37 -8.88 -0.78
CA SER A 34 -3.15 -7.81 -0.18
C SER A 34 -2.59 -7.41 1.17
N ILE A 35 -2.94 -6.21 1.62
CA ILE A 35 -2.65 -5.73 2.97
C ILE A 35 -3.96 -5.37 3.64
N THR A 36 -4.09 -5.62 4.94
CA THR A 36 -5.26 -5.20 5.71
C THR A 36 -4.82 -4.15 6.72
N THR A 37 -5.53 -3.02 6.74
CA THR A 37 -5.31 -1.98 7.74
C THR A 37 -5.79 -2.44 9.12
N ASN A 38 -5.20 -1.88 10.18
CA ASN A 38 -5.61 -2.14 11.55
C ASN A 38 -6.92 -1.40 11.91
N LYS A 39 -7.40 -1.60 13.14
CA LYS A 39 -8.59 -0.94 13.72
C LYS A 39 -8.56 0.60 13.72
N ASP A 40 -7.38 1.20 13.59
CA ASP A 40 -7.20 2.66 13.58
C ASP A 40 -7.06 3.19 12.14
N GLY A 41 -7.19 2.33 11.11
CA GLY A 41 -7.11 2.69 9.70
C GLY A 41 -5.69 2.81 9.14
N TRP A 42 -4.70 2.28 9.85
CA TRP A 42 -3.28 2.29 9.45
C TRP A 42 -2.85 0.95 8.85
N GLY A 43 -2.01 0.98 7.82
CA GLY A 43 -1.50 -0.22 7.16
C GLY A 43 -0.05 -0.06 6.71
N GLU A 44 0.64 -1.20 6.59
CA GLU A 44 1.97 -1.26 6.01
C GLU A 44 1.87 -1.42 4.48
N PHE A 45 2.18 -0.37 3.73
CA PHE A 45 2.12 -0.39 2.28
C PHE A 45 3.51 -0.47 1.68
N ARG A 46 3.65 -1.15 0.54
CA ARG A 46 4.93 -1.43 -0.11
C ARG A 46 4.99 -0.82 -1.50
N CYS A 47 6.20 -0.59 -1.99
CA CYS A 47 6.48 -0.16 -3.36
C CYS A 47 7.83 -0.71 -3.81
N GLN A 48 7.89 -1.24 -5.03
CA GLN A 48 9.18 -1.59 -5.64
C GLN A 48 10.02 -0.34 -5.93
N GLY A 49 11.34 -0.52 -6.03
CA GLY A 49 12.26 0.55 -6.40
C GLY A 49 12.03 1.06 -7.82
N GLY A 50 12.26 2.36 -8.04
CA GLY A 50 12.06 3.01 -9.34
C GLY A 50 10.64 2.88 -9.89
N SER A 51 9.63 2.71 -9.02
CA SER A 51 8.27 2.33 -9.41
C SER A 51 7.20 3.09 -8.63
N VAL A 52 5.94 2.78 -8.93
CA VAL A 52 4.73 3.24 -8.24
C VAL A 52 3.83 2.05 -7.91
N SER A 53 3.29 2.04 -6.70
CA SER A 53 2.23 1.12 -6.29
C SER A 53 0.99 1.91 -5.88
N VAL A 54 -0.17 1.51 -6.40
CA VAL A 54 -1.46 2.16 -6.16
C VAL A 54 -2.36 1.15 -5.49
N TRP A 55 -2.60 1.36 -4.20
CA TRP A 55 -3.37 0.47 -3.36
C TRP A 55 -4.81 0.98 -3.24
N VAL A 56 -5.76 0.16 -3.68
CA VAL A 56 -7.21 0.43 -3.58
C VAL A 56 -7.88 -0.61 -2.68
N PRO A 57 -8.95 -0.24 -1.94
CA PRO A 57 -9.74 -1.24 -1.23
C PRO A 57 -10.25 -2.31 -2.21
N GLU A 58 -10.22 -3.57 -1.77
CA GLU A 58 -10.90 -4.67 -2.48
C GLU A 58 -12.42 -4.48 -2.50
#